data_AF-A0A834AG19-F1
#
_entry.id   AF-A0A834AG19-F1
#
_cell.length_a   1.000
_cell.length_b   1.000
_cell.length_c   1.000
_cell.angle_alpha   90.00
_cell.angle_beta   90.00
_cell.angle_gamma   90.00
#
_symmetry.space_group_name_H-M   'P 1'
#
loop_
_entity.id
_entity.type
_entity.pdbx_description
1 polymer ?
#
loop_
_entity_poly.entity_id
_entity_poly.type
_entity_poly.pdbx_seq_one_letter_code
_entity_poly.pdbx_strand_id
1 'polypeptide(L)'
;MGNAGSMDSQQTDFRAHNVPLKLPMPEPGELEERFAIVLNAMNLPPDKARLLRQYDNEKKWELICDQERFQVKNPPHTYIQKLKGYLDPAVTRKKFRRRVQESTQVLRELEISLRTNHIGWVREFLNEENKGLDVLVEYLSFAQYAVTFDFESVESTVESSVDKSKPWSRSIEDLHRGSNLPSPVGNSVSRSGRHSALRYNTLPSRRTLKNSRLVSKKDDVHVCIMCLRAIMNYQYGFNMVMSHPHAVNEIALSLNNKNPRTKALVLELLAAVCLVRGGHEIILSAFDNFKEVGDS
;
A
#
# COMPACT_ATOMS: atom_id res chain seq x y z
N MET A 1 19.58 -23.57 -78.43
CA MET A 1 19.40 -22.27 -77.73
C MET A 1 18.27 -22.50 -76.73
N GLY A 2 18.56 -22.98 -75.50
CA GLY A 2 18.79 -22.17 -74.29
C GLY A 2 17.44 -21.90 -73.61
N ASN A 3 17.13 -22.13 -72.33
CA ASN A 3 17.81 -22.48 -71.07
C ASN A 3 16.69 -23.06 -70.15
N ALA A 4 16.88 -24.15 -69.40
CA ALA A 4 17.22 -24.18 -67.95
C ALA A 4 16.39 -23.21 -67.08
N GLY A 5 15.48 -23.70 -66.21
CA GLY A 5 15.77 -24.02 -64.79
C GLY A 5 15.34 -22.83 -63.92
N SER A 6 14.51 -22.95 -62.87
CA SER A 6 14.96 -23.39 -61.56
C SER A 6 13.73 -23.48 -60.63
N MET A 7 13.60 -24.60 -59.92
CA MET A 7 12.74 -24.74 -58.74
C MET A 7 13.50 -24.15 -57.57
N ASP A 8 13.03 -23.03 -57.01
CA ASP A 8 13.66 -22.43 -55.85
C ASP A 8 13.45 -23.30 -54.60
N SER A 9 14.56 -23.89 -54.20
CA SER A 9 14.82 -24.59 -52.96
C SER A 9 14.45 -23.76 -51.73
N GLN A 10 13.86 -24.47 -50.77
CA GLN A 10 13.60 -24.08 -49.39
C GLN A 10 14.81 -23.36 -48.76
N GLN A 11 14.74 -22.04 -48.69
CA GLN A 11 15.57 -21.24 -47.79
C GLN A 11 14.72 -20.90 -46.56
N THR A 12 14.61 -21.87 -45.64
CA THR A 12 14.13 -21.59 -44.29
C THR A 12 15.33 -21.19 -43.44
N ASP A 13 15.83 -19.99 -43.68
CA ASP A 13 16.68 -19.27 -42.72
C ASP A 13 15.81 -18.86 -41.52
N PHE A 14 15.49 -19.84 -40.67
CA PHE A 14 15.11 -19.55 -39.29
C PHE A 14 16.37 -19.11 -38.56
N ARG A 15 16.64 -17.81 -38.72
CA ARG A 15 17.29 -16.91 -37.77
C ARG A 15 17.63 -17.63 -36.47
N ALA A 16 18.85 -18.15 -36.42
CA ALA A 16 19.45 -18.70 -35.22
C ALA A 16 19.23 -17.69 -34.09
N HIS A 17 18.27 -17.98 -33.22
CA HIS A 17 18.18 -17.30 -31.95
C HIS A 17 19.47 -17.66 -31.23
N ASN A 18 20.32 -16.67 -31.04
CA ASN A 18 21.46 -16.71 -30.14
C ASN A 18 21.03 -17.43 -28.85
N VAL A 19 21.36 -18.71 -28.74
CA VAL A 19 21.19 -19.49 -27.52
C VAL A 19 22.40 -19.16 -26.66
N PRO A 20 22.26 -18.42 -25.55
CA PRO A 20 23.33 -18.31 -24.59
C PRO A 20 23.52 -19.71 -24.00
N LEU A 21 24.76 -20.22 -24.07
CA LEU A 21 25.25 -21.48 -23.50
C LEU A 21 24.27 -22.06 -22.47
N LYS A 22 23.45 -23.04 -22.88
CA LYS A 22 22.71 -23.88 -21.91
C LYS A 22 23.80 -24.52 -21.05
N LEU A 23 23.90 -24.09 -19.79
CA LEU A 23 24.64 -24.86 -18.81
C LEU A 23 24.12 -26.31 -18.91
N PRO A 24 25.02 -27.31 -18.97
CA PRO A 24 24.58 -28.69 -19.07
C PRO A 24 23.70 -29.01 -17.86
N MET A 25 22.63 -29.78 -18.10
CA MET A 25 21.78 -30.24 -17.01
C MET A 25 22.63 -31.01 -16.00
N PRO A 26 22.57 -30.68 -14.71
CA PRO A 26 23.36 -31.35 -13.69
C PRO A 26 22.86 -32.78 -13.44
N GLU A 27 23.60 -33.52 -12.63
CA GLU A 27 23.20 -34.87 -12.20
C GLU A 27 21.82 -34.86 -11.51
N PRO A 28 21.04 -35.97 -11.61
CA PRO A 28 19.65 -35.99 -11.13
C PRO A 28 19.44 -35.57 -9.67
N GLY A 29 20.41 -35.87 -8.80
CA GLY A 29 20.35 -35.48 -7.38
C GLY A 29 20.46 -33.97 -7.18
N GLU A 30 21.41 -33.32 -7.87
CA GLU A 30 21.60 -31.86 -7.81
C GLU A 30 20.43 -31.12 -8.48
N LEU A 31 19.91 -31.67 -9.59
CA LEU A 31 18.73 -31.12 -10.26
C LEU A 31 17.54 -31.03 -9.31
N GLU A 32 17.25 -32.09 -8.56
CA GLU A 32 16.12 -32.12 -7.62
C GLU A 32 16.33 -31.15 -6.44
N GLU A 33 17.56 -31.01 -5.95
CA GLU A 33 17.89 -30.04 -4.90
C GLU A 33 17.66 -28.59 -5.39
N ARG A 34 18.20 -28.23 -6.56
CA ARG A 34 17.99 -26.91 -7.16
C ARG A 34 16.52 -26.65 -7.46
N PHE A 35 15.80 -27.64 -7.97
CA PHE A 35 14.37 -27.53 -8.24
C PHE A 35 13.57 -27.29 -6.95
N ALA A 36 13.91 -27.98 -5.86
CA ALA A 36 13.26 -27.77 -4.56
C ALA A 36 13.46 -26.35 -4.03
N ILE A 37 14.64 -25.75 -4.22
CA ILE A 37 14.91 -24.35 -3.86
C ILE A 37 13.99 -23.41 -4.65
N VAL A 38 13.89 -23.60 -5.96
CA VAL A 38 13.01 -22.80 -6.84
C VAL A 38 11.54 -22.93 -6.42
N LEU A 39 11.05 -24.15 -6.18
CA LEU A 39 9.67 -24.37 -5.72
C LEU A 39 9.37 -23.67 -4.39
N ASN A 40 10.29 -23.76 -3.42
CA ASN A 40 10.12 -23.12 -2.11
C ASN A 40 10.12 -21.59 -2.23
N ALA A 41 10.87 -21.02 -3.18
CA ALA A 41 10.95 -19.59 -3.40
C ALA A 41 9.67 -19.00 -4.06
N MET A 42 8.82 -19.81 -4.70
CA MET A 42 7.65 -19.35 -5.45
C MET A 42 6.35 -19.22 -4.63
N ASN A 43 6.34 -19.60 -3.34
CA ASN A 43 5.15 -19.55 -2.47
C ASN A 43 3.90 -20.23 -3.09
N LEU A 44 4.08 -21.43 -3.64
CA LEU A 44 3.01 -22.17 -4.30
C LEU A 44 2.10 -22.91 -3.30
N PRO A 45 0.79 -23.03 -3.60
CA PRO A 45 -0.08 -23.97 -2.92
C PRO A 45 0.45 -25.42 -2.97
N PRO A 46 0.21 -26.26 -1.94
CA PRO A 46 0.76 -27.62 -1.87
C PRO A 46 0.38 -28.53 -3.03
N ASP A 47 -0.83 -28.38 -3.57
CA ASP A 47 -1.34 -29.11 -4.73
C ASP A 47 -0.58 -28.77 -6.02
N LYS A 48 -0.32 -27.47 -6.25
CA LYS A 48 0.46 -27.00 -7.40
C LYS A 48 1.92 -27.41 -7.30
N ALA A 49 2.52 -27.30 -6.11
CA ALA A 49 3.88 -27.76 -5.88
C ALA A 49 4.03 -29.27 -6.12
N ARG A 50 3.04 -30.08 -5.69
CA ARG A 50 3.02 -31.54 -5.95
C ARG A 50 2.95 -31.86 -7.44
N LEU A 51 2.18 -31.10 -8.21
CA LEU A 51 2.08 -31.29 -9.67
C LEU A 51 3.40 -30.98 -10.38
N LEU A 52 4.08 -29.89 -9.98
CA LEU A 52 5.39 -29.54 -10.54
C LEU A 52 6.50 -30.56 -10.19
N ARG A 53 6.44 -31.20 -9.02
CA ARG A 53 7.39 -32.27 -8.63
C ARG A 53 7.36 -33.48 -9.58
N GLN A 54 6.25 -33.71 -10.27
CA GLN A 54 6.08 -34.81 -11.21
C GLN A 54 6.62 -34.52 -12.62
N TYR A 55 7.16 -33.32 -12.86
CA TYR A 55 7.76 -33.00 -14.15
C TYR A 55 8.97 -33.88 -14.46
N ASP A 56 9.19 -34.10 -15.75
CA ASP A 56 10.42 -34.69 -16.28
C ASP A 56 11.63 -33.77 -15.99
N ASN A 57 12.83 -34.32 -16.13
CA ASN A 57 14.07 -33.61 -15.79
C ASN A 57 14.28 -32.39 -16.70
N GLU A 58 13.88 -32.49 -17.96
CA GLU A 58 14.01 -31.43 -18.95
C GLU A 58 13.19 -30.19 -18.56
N LYS A 59 11.93 -30.36 -18.16
CA LYS A 59 11.09 -29.23 -17.70
C LYS A 59 11.54 -28.67 -16.36
N LYS A 60 12.01 -29.52 -15.44
CA LYS A 60 12.59 -29.05 -14.17
C LYS A 60 13.80 -28.17 -14.43
N TRP A 61 14.68 -28.60 -15.34
CA TRP A 61 15.88 -27.85 -15.70
C TRP A 61 15.56 -26.54 -16.41
N GLU A 62 14.57 -26.54 -17.31
CA GLU A 62 14.07 -25.32 -17.96
C GLU A 62 13.58 -24.30 -16.92
N LEU A 63 12.77 -24.74 -15.95
CA LEU A 63 12.25 -23.85 -14.90
C LEU A 63 13.37 -23.26 -14.03
N ILE A 64 14.39 -24.06 -13.69
CA ILE A 64 15.56 -23.59 -12.95
C ILE A 64 16.31 -22.53 -13.75
N CYS A 65 16.57 -22.79 -15.03
CA CYS A 65 17.26 -21.84 -15.91
C CYS A 65 16.50 -20.52 -16.04
N ASP A 66 15.18 -20.58 -16.19
CA ASP A 66 14.33 -19.39 -16.27
C ASP A 66 14.37 -18.59 -14.97
N GLN A 67 14.34 -19.27 -13.82
CA GLN A 67 14.42 -18.63 -12.52
C GLN A 67 15.80 -17.99 -12.27
N GLU A 68 16.89 -18.63 -12.69
CA GLU A 68 18.25 -18.07 -12.58
C GLU A 68 18.46 -16.85 -13.49
N ARG A 69 17.77 -16.80 -14.63
CA ARG A 69 17.78 -15.65 -15.55
C ARG A 69 16.95 -14.47 -15.02
N PHE A 70 16.00 -14.73 -14.13
CA PHE A 70 15.15 -13.69 -13.58
C PHE A 70 15.95 -12.77 -12.65
N GLN A 71 15.93 -11.47 -12.95
CA GLN A 71 16.57 -10.45 -12.13
C GLN A 71 15.53 -9.52 -11.50
N VAL A 72 15.62 -9.36 -10.19
CA VAL A 72 14.82 -8.37 -9.45
C VAL A 72 15.21 -6.97 -9.90
N LYS A 73 14.23 -6.19 -10.38
CA LYS A 73 14.45 -4.82 -10.88
C LYS A 73 14.99 -3.87 -9.82
N ASN A 74 14.39 -3.89 -8.61
CA ASN A 74 14.78 -3.03 -7.50
C ASN A 74 14.64 -3.79 -6.16
N PRO A 75 15.56 -3.57 -5.20
CA PRO A 75 15.42 -4.13 -3.85
C PRO A 75 14.31 -3.42 -3.05
N PRO A 76 13.75 -4.07 -2.01
CA PRO A 76 12.67 -3.54 -1.18
C PRO A 76 12.93 -2.13 -0.62
N HIS A 77 14.15 -1.87 -0.11
CA HIS A 77 14.51 -0.61 0.51
C HIS A 77 14.28 0.60 -0.43
N THR A 78 14.39 0.41 -1.75
CA THR A 78 14.21 1.47 -2.75
C THR A 78 12.77 2.00 -2.73
N TYR A 79 11.79 1.11 -2.62
CA TYR A 79 10.38 1.50 -2.54
C TYR A 79 10.06 2.13 -1.19
N ILE A 80 10.60 1.56 -0.11
CA ILE A 80 10.39 2.04 1.26
C ILE A 80 10.91 3.47 1.42
N GLN A 81 12.10 3.78 0.91
CA GLN A 81 12.65 5.14 0.98
C GLN A 81 11.82 6.16 0.20
N LYS A 82 11.24 5.76 -0.95
CA LYS A 82 10.33 6.63 -1.70
C LYS A 82 9.05 6.93 -0.90
N LEU A 83 8.44 5.90 -0.29
CA LEU A 83 7.24 6.06 0.55
C LEU A 83 7.52 6.94 1.77
N LYS A 84 8.62 6.69 2.50
CA LYS A 84 9.08 7.58 3.60
C LYS A 84 9.27 9.02 3.12
N GLY A 85 9.81 9.19 1.91
CA GLY A 85 9.96 10.51 1.28
C GLY A 85 8.65 11.24 0.96
N TYR A 86 7.53 10.52 0.84
CA TYR A 86 6.19 11.10 0.69
C TYR A 86 5.57 11.49 2.04
N LEU A 87 5.96 10.81 3.12
CA LEU A 87 5.47 11.07 4.48
C LEU A 87 6.21 12.21 5.20
N ASP A 88 7.40 12.59 4.72
CA ASP A 88 8.24 13.63 5.33
C ASP A 88 7.53 15.00 5.46
N PRO A 89 7.21 15.47 6.69
CA PRO A 89 6.53 16.74 6.89
C PRO A 89 7.44 17.96 6.67
N ALA A 90 8.77 17.77 6.70
CA ALA A 90 9.75 18.85 6.57
C ALA A 90 9.83 19.39 5.13
N VAL A 91 9.46 18.60 4.11
CA VAL A 91 9.63 19.04 2.72
C VAL A 91 8.63 20.09 2.27
N THR A 92 9.14 21.16 1.67
CA THR A 92 8.32 22.26 1.15
C THR A 92 7.22 21.74 0.21
N ARG A 93 6.07 22.43 0.16
CA ARG A 93 4.91 22.03 -0.65
C ARG A 93 5.27 21.80 -2.13
N LYS A 94 6.17 22.62 -2.68
CA LYS A 94 6.67 22.46 -4.07
C LYS A 94 7.47 21.18 -4.25
N LYS A 95 8.35 20.83 -3.30
CA LYS A 95 9.12 19.58 -3.31
C LYS A 95 8.20 18.36 -3.11
N PHE A 96 7.26 18.43 -2.17
CA PHE A 96 6.26 17.38 -1.95
C PHE A 96 5.50 17.05 -3.25
N ARG A 97 4.92 18.07 -3.91
CA ARG A 97 4.18 17.89 -5.18
C ARG A 97 5.00 17.18 -6.26
N ARG A 98 6.29 17.49 -6.37
CA ARG A 98 7.20 16.82 -7.34
C ARG A 98 7.44 15.37 -6.96
N ARG A 99 7.64 15.06 -5.67
CA ARG A 99 7.84 13.69 -5.19
C ARG A 99 6.61 12.82 -5.45
N VAL A 100 5.42 13.29 -5.07
CA VAL A 100 4.19 12.51 -5.23
C VAL A 100 3.61 12.54 -6.64
N GLN A 101 4.29 13.16 -7.62
CA GLN A 101 3.83 13.14 -9.00
C GLN A 101 3.78 11.70 -9.54
N GLU A 102 4.81 10.91 -9.24
CA GLU A 102 4.96 9.52 -9.67
C GLU A 102 4.58 8.50 -8.59
N SER A 103 3.97 8.92 -7.48
CA SER A 103 3.65 8.04 -6.35
C SER A 103 2.85 6.80 -6.77
N THR A 104 1.82 6.97 -7.59
CA THR A 104 0.99 5.87 -8.10
C THR A 104 1.81 4.86 -8.92
N GLN A 105 2.76 5.34 -9.73
CA GLN A 105 3.60 4.44 -10.53
C GLN A 105 4.55 3.64 -9.63
N VAL A 106 5.15 4.29 -8.64
CA VAL A 106 6.02 3.63 -7.65
C VAL A 106 5.24 2.57 -6.87
N LEU A 107 4.01 2.86 -6.46
CA LEU A 107 3.14 1.90 -5.78
C LEU A 107 2.75 0.73 -6.69
N ARG A 108 2.49 0.96 -7.98
CA ARG A 108 2.22 -0.13 -8.93
C ARG A 108 3.42 -1.02 -9.13
N GLU A 109 4.62 -0.44 -9.25
CA GLU A 109 5.85 -1.24 -9.32
C GLU A 109 6.09 -2.03 -8.03
N LEU A 110 5.77 -1.45 -6.86
CA LEU A 110 5.83 -2.14 -5.58
C LEU A 110 4.82 -3.31 -5.52
N GLU A 111 3.57 -3.10 -5.94
CA GLU A 111 2.54 -4.15 -6.02
C GLU A 111 3.02 -5.31 -6.88
N ILE A 112 3.53 -5.02 -8.07
CA ILE A 112 4.06 -6.03 -8.99
C ILE A 112 5.20 -6.78 -8.30
N SER A 113 6.15 -6.06 -7.69
CA SER A 113 7.29 -6.66 -6.99
C SER A 113 6.86 -7.59 -5.85
N LEU A 114 5.86 -7.19 -5.05
CA LEU A 114 5.31 -8.00 -3.97
C LEU A 114 4.62 -9.27 -4.48
N ARG A 115 3.99 -9.21 -5.66
CA ARG A 115 3.23 -10.32 -6.23
C ARG A 115 4.06 -11.29 -7.07
N THR A 116 5.10 -10.81 -7.77
CA THR A 116 5.78 -11.60 -8.81
C THR A 116 7.24 -11.93 -8.50
N ASN A 117 7.89 -11.27 -7.54
CA ASN A 117 9.25 -11.66 -7.15
C ASN A 117 9.22 -12.91 -6.27
N HIS A 118 10.39 -13.52 -6.09
CA HIS A 118 10.57 -14.62 -5.14
C HIS A 118 10.14 -14.21 -3.72
N ILE A 119 9.66 -15.17 -2.94
CA ILE A 119 9.15 -14.93 -1.58
C ILE A 119 10.19 -14.32 -0.64
N GLY A 120 11.48 -14.56 -0.90
CA GLY A 120 12.58 -13.91 -0.18
C GLY A 120 12.53 -12.37 -0.27
N TRP A 121 12.10 -11.82 -1.40
CA TRP A 121 11.93 -10.37 -1.58
C TRP A 121 10.83 -9.81 -0.66
N VAL A 122 9.72 -10.53 -0.55
CA VAL A 122 8.61 -10.18 0.35
C VAL A 122 9.04 -10.31 1.82
N ARG A 123 9.77 -11.36 2.17
CA ARG A 123 10.35 -11.52 3.52
C ARG A 123 11.29 -10.37 3.86
N GLU A 124 12.15 -9.97 2.93
CA GLU A 124 13.06 -8.83 3.11
C GLU A 124 12.29 -7.52 3.26
N PHE A 125 11.25 -7.28 2.46
CA PHE A 125 10.38 -6.11 2.61
C PHE A 125 9.72 -6.04 4.00
N LEU A 126 9.28 -7.18 4.54
CA LEU A 126 8.54 -7.28 5.80
C LEU A 126 9.43 -7.39 7.05
N ASN A 127 10.75 -7.52 6.92
CA ASN A 127 11.62 -7.77 8.08
C ASN A 127 11.75 -6.54 9.01
N GLU A 128 12.34 -6.74 10.19
CA GLU A 128 12.54 -5.70 11.21
C GLU A 128 13.47 -4.55 10.77
N GLU A 129 14.33 -4.77 9.79
CA GLU A 129 15.23 -3.74 9.26
C GLU A 129 14.48 -2.78 8.34
N ASN A 130 13.70 -3.32 7.42
CA ASN A 130 12.99 -2.57 6.39
C ASN A 130 11.67 -1.99 6.90
N LYS A 131 10.94 -2.76 7.73
CA LYS A 131 9.61 -2.39 8.26
C LYS A 131 8.65 -1.94 7.16
N GLY A 132 8.66 -2.64 6.03
CA GLY A 132 7.92 -2.24 4.85
C GLY A 132 6.41 -2.21 5.07
N LEU A 133 5.87 -3.10 5.92
CA LEU A 133 4.46 -3.10 6.29
C LEU A 133 4.07 -1.81 7.01
N ASP A 134 4.81 -1.42 8.05
CA ASP A 134 4.54 -0.21 8.84
C ASP A 134 4.50 1.04 7.93
N VAL A 135 5.48 1.17 7.04
CA VAL A 135 5.60 2.30 6.11
C VAL A 135 4.45 2.32 5.09
N LEU A 136 4.04 1.15 4.60
CA LEU A 136 2.91 1.02 3.67
C LEU A 136 1.59 1.40 4.35
N VAL A 137 1.37 0.95 5.58
CA VAL A 137 0.16 1.28 6.38
C VAL A 137 0.14 2.76 6.75
N GLU A 138 1.27 3.34 7.15
CA GLU A 138 1.40 4.77 7.42
C GLU A 138 1.10 5.61 6.16
N TYR A 139 1.59 5.19 5.00
CA TYR A 139 1.29 5.85 3.72
C TYR A 139 -0.18 5.73 3.34
N LEU A 140 -0.81 4.56 3.53
CA LEU A 140 -2.23 4.36 3.30
C LEU A 140 -3.06 5.30 4.17
N SER A 141 -2.77 5.34 5.48
CA SER A 141 -3.42 6.24 6.45
C SER A 141 -3.32 7.70 6.00
N PHE A 142 -2.11 8.15 5.64
CA PHE A 142 -1.88 9.49 5.10
C PHE A 142 -2.69 9.75 3.81
N ALA A 143 -2.73 8.80 2.88
CA ALA A 143 -3.41 8.97 1.60
C ALA A 143 -4.93 9.06 1.74
N GLN A 144 -5.53 8.37 2.72
CA GLN A 144 -6.97 8.39 2.95
C GLN A 144 -7.44 9.40 4.01
N TYR A 145 -6.51 9.99 4.77
CA TYR A 145 -6.78 10.97 5.82
C TYR A 145 -7.80 12.05 5.45
N ALA A 146 -7.68 12.64 4.25
CA ALA A 146 -8.61 13.67 3.81
C ALA A 146 -10.00 13.15 3.43
N VAL A 147 -10.13 11.89 3.02
CA VAL A 147 -11.41 11.30 2.64
C VAL A 147 -12.26 11.07 3.88
N THR A 148 -11.64 10.61 4.95
CA THR A 148 -12.26 10.46 6.28
C THR A 148 -12.79 11.81 6.77
N PHE A 149 -11.98 12.87 6.68
CA PHE A 149 -12.36 14.23 7.14
C PHE A 149 -13.38 14.95 6.23
N ASP A 150 -13.35 14.73 4.91
CA ASP A 150 -14.29 15.38 3.99
C ASP A 150 -15.72 14.79 4.09
N PHE A 151 -15.89 13.59 4.67
CA PHE A 151 -17.20 13.00 4.99
C PHE A 151 -17.94 13.83 6.05
N GLU A 152 -17.25 14.27 7.10
CA GLU A 152 -17.77 15.15 8.16
C GLU A 152 -18.37 16.47 7.61
N SER A 153 -17.73 17.06 6.59
CA SER A 153 -18.16 18.35 6.03
C SER A 153 -19.44 18.24 5.19
N VAL A 154 -19.76 17.06 4.65
CA VAL A 154 -20.95 16.87 3.82
C VAL A 154 -22.17 16.53 4.68
N GLU A 155 -22.03 15.69 5.71
CA GLU A 155 -23.14 15.38 6.62
C GLU A 155 -23.58 16.60 7.44
N SER A 156 -22.62 17.40 7.95
CA SER A 156 -22.91 18.67 8.63
C SER A 156 -23.65 19.70 7.76
N THR A 157 -23.49 19.63 6.43
CA THR A 157 -24.21 20.51 5.50
C THR A 157 -25.64 20.05 5.27
N VAL A 158 -25.90 18.74 5.25
CA VAL A 158 -27.25 18.18 5.03
C VAL A 158 -28.16 18.44 6.24
N GLU A 159 -27.66 18.32 7.46
CA GLU A 159 -28.43 18.66 8.68
C GLU A 159 -28.80 20.16 8.74
N SER A 160 -27.92 21.04 8.27
CA SER A 160 -28.17 22.50 8.26
C SER A 160 -29.24 22.97 7.27
N SER A 161 -29.70 22.08 6.38
CA SER A 161 -30.62 22.42 5.28
C SER A 161 -32.11 22.20 5.61
N VAL A 162 -32.44 21.56 6.74
CA VAL A 162 -33.83 21.20 7.09
C VAL A 162 -34.53 22.25 7.96
N ASP A 163 -33.80 23.21 8.58
CA ASP A 163 -34.38 24.07 9.62
C ASP A 163 -34.21 25.58 9.38
N LYS A 164 -34.70 26.06 8.24
CA LYS A 164 -34.89 27.50 7.98
C LYS A 164 -36.34 27.83 7.65
N SER A 165 -37.22 27.67 8.62
CA SER A 165 -38.42 28.50 8.71
C SER A 165 -38.14 29.66 9.69
N LYS A 166 -38.14 30.88 9.12
CA LYS A 166 -38.03 32.16 9.84
C LYS A 166 -39.18 32.32 10.84
N PRO A 167 -38.95 33.02 11.96
CA PRO A 167 -39.79 34.18 12.22
C PRO A 167 -38.97 35.42 12.59
N TRP A 168 -39.33 36.54 11.95
CA TRP A 168 -38.96 37.88 12.37
C TRP A 168 -39.57 38.22 13.73
N SER A 169 -38.81 38.89 14.62
CA SER A 169 -39.29 40.05 15.39
C SER A 169 -38.14 40.84 16.03
N ARG A 170 -38.35 42.16 16.01
CA ARG A 170 -37.51 43.30 16.42
C ARG A 170 -37.21 43.33 17.93
N SER A 171 -36.10 43.96 18.35
CA SER A 171 -36.13 45.33 18.91
C SER A 171 -34.73 45.87 19.25
N ILE A 172 -34.61 47.19 19.13
CA ILE A 172 -33.48 48.08 19.44
C ILE A 172 -33.60 48.59 20.90
N GLU A 173 -32.51 49.18 21.40
CA GLU A 173 -32.26 49.93 22.67
C GLU A 173 -31.35 49.14 23.64
N ASP A 174 -30.28 49.67 24.26
CA ASP A 174 -29.84 51.05 24.45
C ASP A 174 -28.34 51.13 24.81
N LEU A 175 -27.71 52.26 24.49
CA LEU A 175 -26.37 52.67 24.92
C LEU A 175 -26.41 53.19 26.38
N HIS A 176 -25.37 52.95 27.19
CA HIS A 176 -24.67 53.97 28.02
C HIS A 176 -23.54 53.38 28.89
N ARG A 177 -22.44 54.16 28.99
CA ARG A 177 -21.41 54.23 30.06
C ARG A 177 -20.33 53.13 30.05
N GLY A 178 -19.02 53.40 30.16
CA GLY A 178 -18.21 54.58 30.46
C GLY A 178 -16.73 54.15 30.54
N SER A 179 -15.83 55.11 30.34
CA SER A 179 -14.38 54.98 30.10
C SER A 179 -13.49 54.63 31.31
N ASN A 180 -12.27 54.09 31.04
CA ASN A 180 -10.95 54.33 31.69
C ASN A 180 -10.12 53.11 32.22
N LEU A 181 -9.09 52.69 31.43
CA LEU A 181 -7.63 52.59 31.76
C LEU A 181 -7.09 51.50 32.76
N PRO A 182 -5.75 51.17 32.82
CA PRO A 182 -5.19 49.91 32.27
C PRO A 182 -4.29 49.04 33.20
N SER A 183 -3.95 47.81 32.73
CA SER A 183 -2.72 46.98 33.00
C SER A 183 -2.46 46.48 34.46
N PRO A 184 -1.64 45.42 34.73
CA PRO A 184 -0.30 45.22 34.16
C PRO A 184 0.18 43.78 33.87
N VAL A 185 1.36 43.77 33.25
CA VAL A 185 2.26 42.67 32.87
C VAL A 185 2.78 41.90 34.09
N GLY A 186 2.97 40.58 33.94
CA GLY A 186 3.72 39.74 34.86
C GLY A 186 4.52 38.66 34.11
N ASN A 187 5.84 38.83 34.04
CA ASN A 187 6.82 37.83 33.62
C ASN A 187 7.04 36.78 34.71
N SER A 188 7.35 35.52 34.32
CA SER A 188 8.63 34.82 34.62
C SER A 188 8.53 33.29 34.81
N VAL A 189 9.64 32.65 34.42
CA VAL A 189 10.16 31.33 34.84
C VAL A 189 9.83 30.07 34.00
N SER A 190 10.77 29.81 33.08
CA SER A 190 11.47 28.55 32.78
C SER A 190 11.04 27.25 33.47
N ARG A 191 10.76 26.20 32.70
CA ARG A 191 11.17 24.82 33.02
C ARG A 191 11.59 24.05 31.77
N SER A 192 12.86 23.67 31.77
CA SER A 192 13.46 22.64 30.93
C SER A 192 12.83 21.27 31.18
N GLY A 193 12.87 20.42 30.15
CA GLY A 193 12.78 18.96 30.27
C GLY A 193 11.39 18.37 30.15
N ARG A 194 10.99 17.96 28.94
CA ARG A 194 10.00 16.88 28.77
C ARG A 194 10.42 15.93 27.65
N HIS A 195 10.98 14.83 28.11
CA HIS A 195 10.93 13.48 27.60
C HIS A 195 10.05 13.23 26.37
N SER A 196 10.69 12.57 25.40
CA SER A 196 10.10 11.79 24.32
C SER A 196 8.93 10.94 24.83
N ALA A 197 7.72 11.33 24.42
CA ALA A 197 6.56 10.46 24.36
C ALA A 197 5.84 10.83 23.07
N LEU A 198 5.94 9.96 22.07
CA LEU A 198 5.18 10.02 20.82
C LEU A 198 3.69 10.00 21.18
N ARG A 199 3.07 11.17 21.22
CA ARG A 199 1.61 11.31 21.36
C ARG A 199 1.00 11.35 19.97
N TYR A 200 0.32 10.28 19.58
CA TYR A 200 -0.59 10.22 18.44
C TYR A 200 -1.91 10.97 18.73
N ASN A 201 -1.84 12.26 19.08
CA ASN A 201 -3.02 13.13 19.26
C ASN A 201 -2.67 14.62 19.07
N THR A 202 -1.93 14.94 18.01
CA THR A 202 -1.84 16.32 17.52
C THR A 202 -2.93 16.53 16.48
N LEU A 203 -3.80 17.52 16.72
CA LEU A 203 -4.79 18.02 15.76
C LEU A 203 -4.21 18.07 14.33
N PRO A 204 -5.02 17.74 13.30
CA PRO A 204 -4.60 17.75 11.90
C PRO A 204 -3.80 19.01 11.56
N SER A 205 -2.52 18.86 11.18
CA SER A 205 -1.85 20.00 10.56
C SER A 205 -2.60 20.33 9.27
N ARG A 206 -3.08 21.57 9.15
CA ARG A 206 -3.75 22.08 7.92
C ARG A 206 -2.93 21.79 6.66
N ARG A 207 -1.61 21.62 6.80
CA ARG A 207 -0.70 21.19 5.74
C ARG A 207 -0.85 19.71 5.38
N THR A 208 -0.87 18.82 6.36
CA THR A 208 -1.06 17.36 6.16
C THR A 208 -2.37 17.08 5.46
N LEU A 209 -3.48 17.69 5.90
CA LEU A 209 -4.78 17.54 5.25
C LEU A 209 -4.75 17.97 3.78
N LYS A 210 -4.11 19.11 3.47
CA LYS A 210 -3.96 19.60 2.08
C LYS A 210 -3.10 18.68 1.21
N ASN A 211 -2.08 18.06 1.77
CA ASN A 211 -1.20 17.14 1.07
C ASN A 211 -1.89 15.79 0.85
N SER A 212 -2.61 15.29 1.85
CA SER A 212 -3.46 14.09 1.74
C SER A 212 -4.50 14.26 0.63
N ARG A 213 -5.24 15.39 0.58
CA ARG A 213 -6.19 15.71 -0.50
C ARG A 213 -5.60 15.66 -1.92
N LEU A 214 -4.29 15.82 -2.06
CA LEU A 214 -3.62 15.71 -3.37
C LEU A 214 -3.44 14.24 -3.77
N VAL A 215 -3.08 13.40 -2.81
CA VAL A 215 -2.81 11.97 -3.01
C VAL A 215 -4.11 11.16 -3.06
N SER A 216 -5.12 11.51 -2.25
CA SER A 216 -6.42 10.84 -2.20
C SER A 216 -7.20 10.88 -3.51
N LYS A 217 -6.89 11.84 -4.40
CA LYS A 217 -7.47 11.95 -5.74
C LYS A 217 -6.82 11.01 -6.76
N LYS A 218 -5.74 10.33 -6.38
CA LYS A 218 -5.01 9.37 -7.22
C LYS A 218 -5.45 7.95 -6.87
N ASP A 219 -5.00 6.98 -7.65
CA ASP A 219 -5.25 5.56 -7.37
C ASP A 219 -4.38 5.00 -6.23
N ASP A 220 -3.62 5.84 -5.52
CA ASP A 220 -2.65 5.42 -4.52
C ASP A 220 -3.27 4.56 -3.41
N VAL A 221 -4.46 4.94 -2.91
CA VAL A 221 -5.20 4.15 -1.91
C VAL A 221 -5.52 2.76 -2.47
N HIS A 222 -6.07 2.68 -3.68
CA HIS A 222 -6.41 1.41 -4.31
C HIS A 222 -5.19 0.50 -4.46
N VAL A 223 -4.07 1.06 -4.93
CA VAL A 223 -2.84 0.29 -5.15
C VAL A 223 -2.20 -0.14 -3.82
N CYS A 224 -2.30 0.66 -2.75
CA CYS A 224 -1.88 0.23 -1.41
C CYS A 224 -2.68 -0.99 -0.93
N ILE A 225 -3.99 -1.02 -1.18
CA ILE A 225 -4.82 -2.20 -0.88
C ILE A 225 -4.40 -3.41 -1.74
N MET A 226 -4.04 -3.21 -3.00
CA MET A 226 -3.47 -4.31 -3.82
C MET A 226 -2.12 -4.81 -3.29
N CYS A 227 -1.25 -3.93 -2.78
CA CYS A 227 -0.02 -4.33 -2.11
C CYS A 227 -0.30 -5.18 -0.85
N LEU A 228 -1.27 -4.77 -0.03
CA LEU A 228 -1.68 -5.53 1.15
C LEU A 228 -2.28 -6.88 0.76
N ARG A 229 -3.06 -6.97 -0.32
CA ARG A 229 -3.54 -8.24 -0.88
C ARG A 229 -2.38 -9.17 -1.24
N ALA A 230 -1.34 -8.65 -1.90
CA ALA A 230 -0.17 -9.43 -2.27
C ALA A 230 0.60 -9.94 -1.04
N ILE A 231 0.75 -9.11 -0.01
CA ILE A 231 1.36 -9.49 1.29
C ILE A 231 0.54 -10.59 1.98
N MET A 232 -0.80 -10.44 2.00
CA MET A 232 -1.73 -11.39 2.62
C MET A 232 -1.81 -12.73 1.89
N ASN A 233 -1.41 -12.80 0.62
CA ASN A 233 -1.29 -14.07 -0.12
C ASN A 233 -0.11 -14.93 0.38
N TYR A 234 0.79 -14.36 1.18
CA TYR A 234 1.86 -15.07 1.85
C TYR A 234 1.49 -15.30 3.32
N GLN A 235 1.46 -16.57 3.78
CA GLN A 235 1.02 -16.95 5.13
C GLN A 235 1.67 -16.13 6.26
N TYR A 236 2.98 -15.89 6.18
CA TYR A 236 3.68 -15.07 7.17
C TYR A 236 3.26 -13.60 7.08
N GLY A 237 3.14 -13.05 5.87
CA GLY A 237 2.65 -11.68 5.66
C GLY A 237 1.21 -11.49 6.12
N PHE A 238 0.34 -12.47 5.92
CA PHE A 238 -1.02 -12.50 6.44
C PHE A 238 -1.05 -12.39 7.98
N ASN A 239 -0.25 -13.20 8.67
CA ASN A 239 -0.15 -13.15 10.13
C ASN A 239 0.39 -11.79 10.61
N MET A 240 1.35 -11.19 9.90
CA MET A 240 1.85 -9.86 10.22
C MET A 240 0.79 -8.78 10.06
N VAL A 241 -0.05 -8.85 9.02
CA VAL A 241 -1.16 -7.90 8.83
C VAL A 241 -2.19 -8.04 9.96
N MET A 242 -2.51 -9.26 10.38
CA MET A 242 -3.44 -9.50 11.49
C MET A 242 -2.91 -9.02 12.84
N SER A 243 -1.59 -9.13 13.08
CA SER A 243 -0.98 -8.71 14.34
C SER A 243 -0.60 -7.23 14.36
N HIS A 244 -0.56 -6.56 13.20
CA HIS A 244 -0.22 -5.14 13.12
C HIS A 244 -1.36 -4.28 13.70
N PRO A 245 -1.09 -3.40 14.69
CA PRO A 245 -2.11 -2.68 15.45
C PRO A 245 -3.12 -1.86 14.63
N HIS A 246 -2.68 -1.36 13.47
CA HIS A 246 -3.49 -0.45 12.64
C HIS A 246 -3.83 -1.02 11.26
N ALA A 247 -3.28 -2.17 10.85
CA ALA A 247 -3.35 -2.55 9.44
C ALA A 247 -4.78 -2.88 9.01
N VAL A 248 -5.48 -3.69 9.80
CA VAL A 248 -6.88 -4.06 9.52
C VAL A 248 -7.82 -2.86 9.66
N ASN A 249 -7.56 -1.96 10.62
CA ASN A 249 -8.34 -0.73 10.79
C ASN A 249 -8.20 0.18 9.57
N GLU A 250 -6.97 0.39 9.07
CA GLU A 250 -6.72 1.21 7.89
C GLU A 250 -7.29 0.57 6.61
N ILE A 251 -7.29 -0.77 6.50
CA ILE A 251 -8.01 -1.49 5.44
C ILE A 251 -9.51 -1.22 5.54
N ALA A 252 -10.12 -1.29 6.75
CA ALA A 252 -11.54 -1.01 6.94
C ALA A 252 -11.90 0.44 6.59
N LEU A 253 -11.10 1.42 7.01
CA LEU A 253 -11.27 2.84 6.68
C LEU A 253 -11.23 3.10 5.16
N SER A 254 -10.51 2.28 4.39
CA SER A 254 -10.52 2.36 2.92
C SER A 254 -11.88 2.08 2.28
N LEU A 255 -12.89 1.57 3.02
CA LEU A 255 -14.28 1.49 2.55
C LEU A 255 -14.89 2.86 2.22
N ASN A 256 -14.34 3.94 2.78
CA ASN A 256 -14.74 5.32 2.46
C ASN A 256 -14.26 5.79 1.08
N ASN A 257 -13.41 5.03 0.40
CA ASN A 257 -12.98 5.36 -0.95
C ASN A 257 -14.16 5.35 -1.94
N LYS A 258 -14.27 6.36 -2.80
CA LYS A 258 -15.38 6.49 -3.76
C LYS A 258 -15.36 5.41 -4.86
N ASN A 259 -14.23 4.77 -5.10
CA ASN A 259 -14.08 3.78 -6.16
C ASN A 259 -14.69 2.43 -5.74
N PRO A 260 -15.74 1.93 -6.43
CA PRO A 260 -16.39 0.67 -6.08
C PRO A 260 -15.45 -0.54 -6.19
N ARG A 261 -14.45 -0.50 -7.08
CA ARG A 261 -13.42 -1.56 -7.17
C ARG A 261 -12.57 -1.62 -5.90
N THR A 262 -12.29 -0.47 -5.29
CA THR A 262 -11.56 -0.43 -4.02
C THR A 262 -12.40 -1.02 -2.91
N LYS A 263 -13.68 -0.62 -2.80
CA LYS A 263 -14.60 -1.17 -1.80
C LYS A 263 -14.74 -2.69 -1.90
N ALA A 264 -14.93 -3.21 -3.12
CA ALA A 264 -15.04 -4.65 -3.34
C ALA A 264 -13.78 -5.40 -2.89
N LEU A 265 -12.59 -4.89 -3.24
CA LEU A 265 -11.32 -5.50 -2.83
C LEU A 265 -11.12 -5.42 -1.31
N VAL A 266 -11.48 -4.32 -0.67
CA VAL A 266 -11.42 -4.18 0.79
C VAL A 266 -12.34 -5.21 1.47
N LEU A 267 -13.57 -5.37 0.99
CA LEU A 267 -14.50 -6.38 1.52
C LEU A 267 -13.96 -7.81 1.34
N GLU A 268 -13.33 -8.12 0.20
CA GLU A 268 -12.67 -9.41 -0.03
C GLU A 268 -11.58 -9.68 1.02
N LEU A 269 -10.71 -8.69 1.30
CA LEU A 269 -9.65 -8.83 2.30
C LEU A 269 -10.19 -8.98 3.72
N LEU A 270 -11.16 -8.15 4.11
CA LEU A 270 -11.77 -8.23 5.45
C LEU A 270 -12.52 -9.55 5.65
N ALA A 271 -13.20 -10.07 4.62
CA ALA A 271 -13.84 -11.38 4.67
C ALA A 271 -12.81 -12.49 4.87
N ALA A 272 -11.66 -12.44 4.18
CA ALA A 272 -10.59 -13.42 4.36
C ALA A 272 -10.03 -13.40 5.79
N VAL A 273 -9.84 -12.22 6.39
CA VAL A 273 -9.44 -12.10 7.80
C VAL A 273 -10.52 -12.62 8.74
N CYS A 274 -11.81 -12.32 8.48
CA CYS A 274 -12.92 -12.77 9.32
C CYS A 274 -13.01 -14.30 9.43
N LEU A 275 -12.68 -15.02 8.35
CA LEU A 275 -12.82 -16.47 8.26
C LEU A 275 -11.74 -17.28 8.98
N VAL A 276 -10.65 -16.64 9.46
CA VAL A 276 -9.59 -17.33 10.20
C VAL A 276 -9.79 -17.25 11.71
N ARG A 277 -9.15 -18.17 12.45
CA ARG A 277 -9.24 -18.22 13.91
C ARG A 277 -8.77 -16.89 14.53
N GLY A 278 -9.63 -16.30 15.37
CA GLY A 278 -9.37 -15.03 16.05
C GLY A 278 -9.57 -13.78 15.17
N GLY A 279 -9.80 -13.94 13.86
CA GLY A 279 -9.99 -12.83 12.94
C GLY A 279 -11.32 -12.09 13.12
N HIS A 280 -12.37 -12.78 13.58
CA HIS A 280 -13.68 -12.17 13.85
C HIS A 280 -13.59 -10.98 14.82
N GLU A 281 -12.91 -11.13 15.95
CA GLU A 281 -12.74 -10.06 16.94
C GLU A 281 -11.92 -8.88 16.40
N ILE A 282 -10.93 -9.16 15.55
CA ILE A 282 -10.14 -8.12 14.88
C ILE A 282 -11.02 -7.31 13.93
N ILE A 283 -11.91 -7.97 13.18
CA ILE A 283 -12.86 -7.29 12.29
C ILE A 283 -13.85 -6.46 13.10
N LEU A 284 -14.43 -6.98 14.18
CA LEU A 284 -15.32 -6.21 15.04
C LEU A 284 -14.63 -4.95 15.58
N SER A 285 -13.43 -5.10 16.15
CA SER A 285 -12.65 -3.96 16.65
C SER A 285 -12.30 -2.95 15.55
N ALA A 286 -12.04 -3.40 14.32
CA ALA A 286 -11.80 -2.52 13.19
C ALA A 286 -13.05 -1.72 12.78
N PHE A 287 -14.24 -2.33 12.85
CA PHE A 287 -15.50 -1.63 12.57
C PHE A 287 -15.96 -0.73 13.72
N ASP A 288 -15.65 -1.06 14.97
CA ASP A 288 -15.82 -0.15 16.11
C ASP A 288 -14.96 1.10 15.91
N ASN A 289 -13.68 0.93 15.54
CA ASN A 289 -12.80 2.04 15.18
C ASN A 289 -13.32 2.83 13.97
N PHE A 290 -13.81 2.13 12.93
CA PHE A 290 -14.41 2.78 11.76
C PHE A 290 -15.57 3.69 12.16
N LYS A 291 -16.42 3.25 13.09
CA LYS A 291 -17.53 4.04 13.61
C LYS A 291 -17.04 5.24 14.41
N GLU A 292 -16.13 5.05 15.37
CA GLU A 292 -15.60 6.15 16.18
C GLU A 292 -14.95 7.25 15.32
N VAL A 293 -14.21 6.85 14.29
CA VAL A 293 -13.56 7.77 13.36
C VAL A 293 -14.56 8.39 12.37
N GLY A 294 -15.68 7.73 12.08
CA GLY A 294 -16.76 8.27 11.24
C GLY A 294 -17.71 9.22 11.98
N ASP A 295 -17.89 9.02 13.30
CA ASP A 295 -18.81 9.79 14.16
C ASP A 295 -18.12 10.99 14.87
N SER A 296 -16.79 11.15 14.78
CA SER A 296 -16.00 12.22 15.43
C SER A 296 -15.71 13.39 14.49
#